data_AF-A0AAJ6EKQ2-F1
#
_entry.id   AF-A0AAJ6EKQ2-F1
#
_cell.length_a   1.000
_cell.length_b   1.000
_cell.length_c   1.000
_cell.angle_alpha   90.00
_cell.angle_beta   90.00
_cell.angle_gamma   90.00
#
_symmetry.space_group_name_H-M   'P 1'
#
loop_
_entity.id
_entity.type
_entity.pdbx_description
1 polymer ?
#
loop_
_entity_poly.entity_id
_entity_poly.type
_entity_poly.pdbx_seq_one_letter_code
_entity_poly.pdbx_strand_id
1 'polypeptide(L)' 'MRCQCGRTRTIALDKHFRTALVCLKCDEVELAPPVRLEEEVLTGR' A
#
# COMPACT_ATOMS: atom_id res chain seq x y z
N MET A 1 7.67 0.86 -4.45
CA MET A 1 8.18 1.84 -3.46
C MET A 1 8.83 3.09 -4.05
N ARG A 2 9.33 3.12 -5.30
CA ARG A 2 9.82 4.35 -5.95
C ARG A 2 8.82 4.85 -7.00
N CYS A 3 8.64 6.16 -7.09
CA CYS A 3 7.84 6.85 -8.10
C CYS A 3 8.66 7.01 -9.41
N GLN A 4 7.99 7.20 -10.54
CA GLN A 4 8.63 7.45 -11.84
C GLN A 4 9.53 8.70 -11.83
N CYS A 5 9.28 9.66 -10.93
CA CYS A 5 10.15 10.82 -10.76
C CYS A 5 11.46 10.54 -10.00
N GLY A 6 11.71 9.28 -9.63
CA GLY A 6 12.92 8.83 -8.92
C GLY A 6 12.85 8.96 -7.38
N ARG A 7 11.83 9.62 -6.83
CA ARG A 7 11.66 9.73 -5.37
C ARG A 7 11.03 8.47 -4.76
N THR A 8 11.37 8.21 -3.51
CA THR A 8 10.70 7.21 -2.68
C THR A 8 9.27 7.66 -2.40
N ARG A 9 8.31 6.74 -2.55
CA ARG A 9 6.91 6.93 -2.14
C ARG A 9 6.79 6.71 -0.64
N THR A 10 5.97 7.51 0.02
CA THR A 10 5.68 7.40 1.45
C THR A 10 4.41 6.58 1.65
N ILE A 11 4.37 5.78 2.71
CA ILE A 11 3.17 5.06 3.12
C ILE A 11 2.23 6.03 3.85
N ALA A 12 0.97 6.09 3.44
CA ALA A 12 -0.08 6.86 4.07
C ALA A 12 -1.37 6.04 4.19
N LEU A 13 -2.32 6.49 5.00
CA LEU A 13 -3.67 5.94 5.07
C LEU A 13 -4.62 6.88 4.32
N ASP A 14 -5.47 6.31 3.46
CA ASP A 14 -6.56 7.06 2.84
C ASP A 14 -7.71 7.28 3.83
N LYS A 15 -8.73 8.06 3.42
CA LYS A 15 -9.93 8.34 4.23
C LYS A 15 -10.73 7.09 4.64
N HIS A 16 -10.43 5.93 4.07
CA HIS A 16 -11.05 4.65 4.37
C HIS A 16 -10.08 3.71 5.11
N PHE A 17 -9.00 4.24 5.68
CA PHE A 17 -7.97 3.48 6.38
C PHE A 17 -7.28 2.42 5.51
N ARG A 18 -7.24 2.62 4.19
CA ARG A 18 -6.49 1.76 3.28
C ARG A 18 -5.08 2.29 3.12
N THR A 19 -4.11 1.37 3.14
CA THR A 19 -2.71 1.70 2.88
C THR A 19 -2.54 2.20 1.44
N ALA A 20 -1.93 3.37 1.30
CA ALA A 20 -1.60 3.99 0.03
C ALA A 20 -0.12 4.36 -0.02
N LEU A 21 0.47 4.29 -1.21
CA LEU A 21 1.80 4.79 -1.51
C LEU A 21 1.66 6.13 -2.23
N VAL A 22 2.20 7.18 -1.62
CA VAL A 22 2.04 8.55 -2.11
C VAL A 22 3.40 9.13 -2.49
N CYS A 23 3.49 9.76 -3.66
CA CYS A 23 4.63 10.62 -4.02
C CYS A 23 4.26 12.09 -3.87
N LEU A 24 4.72 12.74 -2.79
CA LEU A 24 4.42 14.16 -2.51
C LEU A 24 4.92 15.15 -3.58
N LYS A 25 5.84 14.73 -4.46
CA LYS A 25 6.33 15.58 -5.56
C LYS A 25 5.39 15.56 -6.77
N CYS A 26 4.85 14.39 -7.10
CA CYS A 26 4.04 14.18 -8.30
C CYS A 26 2.55 14.13 -7.99
N ASP A 27 2.19 14.14 -6.71
CA ASP A 27 0.83 13.89 -6.21
C ASP A 27 0.25 12.56 -6.72
N GLU A 28 1.14 11.60 -6.98
CA GLU A 28 0.77 10.26 -7.45
C GLU A 28 0.38 9.40 -6.25
N VAL A 29 -0.78 8.76 -6.32
CA VAL A 29 -1.32 7.88 -5.29
C VAL A 29 -1.55 6.49 -5.88
N GLU A 30 -0.89 5.51 -5.30
CA GLU A 30 -1.07 4.09 -5.62
C GLU A 30 -1.68 3.39 -4.41
N LEU A 31 -2.92 2.93 -4.54
CA LEU A 31 -3.58 2.17 -3.47
C LEU A 31 -2.95 0.79 -3.39
N ALA A 32 -2.49 0.40 -2.21
CA ALA A 32 -2.13 -0.99 -2.00
C ALA A 32 -3.39 -1.85 -2.15
N PRO A 33 -3.29 -3.03 -2.79
CA PRO A 33 -4.41 -3.96 -2.81
C PRO A 33 -4.81 -4.25 -1.35
N PRO A 34 -6.11 -4.43 -1.07
CA PRO A 34 -6.53 -4.89 0.24
C PRO A 34 -5.76 -6.18 0.53
N VAL A 35 -5.05 -6.20 1.67
CA VAL A 35 -4.45 -7.43 2.17
C VAL A 35 -5.63 -8.35 2.43
N ARG A 36 -5.85 -9.31 1.52
CA ARG A 36 -6.61 -10.50 1.87
C ARG A 36 -5.68 -11.18 2.88
N LEU A 37 -6.00 -11.05 4.16
CA LEU A 37 -5.53 -12.02 5.13
C LEU A 37 -6.06 -13.34 4.60
N GLU A 38 -5.23 -14.06 3.83
CA GLU A 38 -5.41 -15.49 3.70
C GLU A 38 -5.48 -15.97 5.14
N GLU A 39 -6.63 -16.52 5.52
CA GLU A 39 -6.74 -17.28 6.75
C GLU A 39 -5.69 -18.39 6.69
N GLU A 40 -4.46 -18.12 7.13
CA GLU A 40 -3.55 -19.13 7.66
C GLU A 40 -4.12 -19.59 9.01
N VAL A 41 -5.33 -20.15 8.97
CA VAL A 41 -5.84 -20.99 10.04
C VAL A 41 -5.34 -22.39 9.76
N LEU A 42 -4.16 -22.68 10.31
CA LEU A 42 -3.85 -23.93 11.00
C LEU A 42 -4.78 -25.11 10.68
N THR A 43 -4.47 -25.88 9.63
CA THR A 43 -4.85 -27.29 9.58
C THR A 43 -3.55 -28.08 9.53
N GLY A 44 -3.06 -28.42 10.71
CA GLY A 44 -2.17 -29.56 10.84
C GLY A 44 -2.91 -30.82 10.41
N ARG A 45 -2.31 -31.55 9.48
CA ARG A 45 -2.46 -33.00 9.36
C ARG A 45 -1.26 -33.60 8.67
#